data_AF-A0A7Y0R232-F1
#
_entry.id   AF-A0A7Y0R232-F1
#
_cell.length_a   1.000
_cell.length_b   1.000
_cell.length_c   1.000
_cell.angle_alpha   90.00
_cell.angle_beta   90.00
_cell.angle_gamma   90.00
#
_symmetry.space_group_name_H-M   'P 1'
#
loop_
_entity.id
_entity.type
_entity.pdbx_description
1 polymer ?
#
loop_
_entity_poly.entity_id
_entity_poly.type
_entity_poly.pdbx_seq_one_letter_code
_entity_poly.pdbx_strand_id
1 'polypeptide(L)'
;SLCQQHWKQAEFNLSEPVVRPDAYTGNMKVAIEQALSSFGIESLTRREQEVASLLAQGFDTKEISAHLHLVQGTVKNHRKRIYSQLNVSSLSELFQLFLNHLIMHSK
;
A
#
# COMPACT_ATOMS: atom_id res chain seq x y z
N SER A 1 31.84 16.00 -13.30
CA SER A 1 31.86 14.52 -13.37
C SER A 1 31.30 14.08 -14.72
N LEU A 2 31.90 13.07 -15.38
CA LEU A 2 31.44 12.51 -16.67
C LEU A 2 29.95 12.12 -16.65
N CYS A 3 29.40 11.74 -15.50
CA CYS A 3 27.98 11.44 -15.33
C CYS A 3 27.05 12.66 -15.56
N GLN A 4 27.52 13.89 -15.31
CA GLN A 4 26.71 15.10 -15.46
C GLN A 4 26.63 15.60 -16.91
N GLN A 5 27.61 15.27 -17.76
CA GLN A 5 27.64 15.70 -19.16
C GLN A 5 26.75 14.82 -20.04
N HIS A 6 26.73 13.50 -19.80
CA HIS A 6 25.88 12.58 -20.56
C HIS A 6 24.38 12.74 -20.28
N TRP A 7 24.00 13.05 -19.04
CA TRP A 7 22.59 13.15 -18.65
C TRP A 7 21.87 14.38 -19.23
N LYS A 8 22.60 15.42 -19.67
CA LYS A 8 21.99 16.62 -20.28
C LYS A 8 21.60 16.43 -21.75
N GLN A 9 22.16 15.43 -22.43
CA GLN A 9 21.96 15.20 -23.87
C GLN A 9 21.02 14.03 -24.16
N ALA A 10 20.87 13.10 -23.22
CA ALA A 10 19.75 12.18 -23.25
C ALA A 10 18.54 12.96 -22.75
N GLU A 11 17.62 13.35 -23.65
CA GLU A 11 16.24 13.55 -23.24
C GLU A 11 15.88 12.29 -22.47
N PHE A 12 15.67 12.45 -21.16
CA PHE A 12 15.22 11.38 -20.30
C PHE A 12 13.76 11.15 -20.68
N ASN A 13 13.54 10.54 -21.85
CA ASN A 13 12.34 9.79 -22.14
C ASN A 13 12.37 8.64 -21.15
N LEU A 14 11.96 8.93 -19.91
CA LEU A 14 11.14 7.99 -19.16
C LEU A 14 10.22 7.44 -20.23
N SER A 15 10.40 6.16 -20.59
CA SER A 15 9.54 5.49 -21.55
C SER A 15 8.15 6.00 -21.25
N GLU A 16 7.60 6.82 -22.16
CA GLU A 16 6.28 7.39 -21.94
C GLU A 16 5.44 6.20 -21.50
N PRO A 17 4.69 6.32 -20.39
CA PRO A 17 3.86 5.23 -19.95
C PRO A 17 3.14 4.75 -21.21
N VAL A 18 3.31 3.48 -21.60
CA VAL A 18 2.53 2.85 -22.70
C VAL A 18 1.09 2.65 -22.18
N VAL A 19 0.58 3.68 -21.52
CA VAL A 19 -0.56 3.73 -20.64
C VAL A 19 -1.44 4.79 -21.27
N ARG A 20 -2.25 4.32 -22.20
CA ARG A 20 -3.46 5.03 -22.59
C ARG A 20 -4.27 5.29 -21.31
N PRO A 21 -4.59 6.54 -20.94
CA PRO A 21 -5.30 6.87 -19.70
C PRO A 21 -6.64 6.12 -19.54
N ASP A 22 -7.21 5.71 -20.67
CA ASP A 22 -8.45 4.97 -20.88
C ASP A 22 -8.30 3.44 -20.79
N ALA A 23 -7.08 2.90 -20.80
CA ALA A 23 -6.84 1.46 -20.76
C ALA A 23 -6.75 0.87 -19.33
N TYR A 24 -6.53 1.70 -18.29
CA TYR A 24 -6.63 1.27 -16.89
C TYR A 24 -8.03 1.52 -16.33
N THR A 25 -8.98 0.75 -16.87
CA THR A 25 -10.00 0.00 -16.11
C THR A 25 -10.48 0.63 -14.80
N GLY A 26 -11.62 1.35 -14.84
CA GLY A 26 -12.39 1.68 -13.64
C GLY A 26 -12.66 0.47 -12.74
N ASN A 27 -12.72 -0.74 -13.32
CA ASN A 27 -12.85 -2.00 -12.59
C ASN A 27 -11.68 -2.30 -11.64
N MET A 28 -10.44 -2.01 -12.01
CA MET A 28 -9.27 -2.32 -11.17
C MET A 28 -9.21 -1.39 -9.96
N LYS A 29 -9.48 -0.09 -10.16
CA LYS A 29 -9.55 0.87 -9.06
C LYS A 29 -10.61 0.48 -8.05
N VAL A 30 -11.81 0.12 -8.52
CA VAL A 30 -12.92 -0.34 -7.66
C VAL A 30 -12.54 -1.62 -6.90
N ALA A 31 -11.89 -2.58 -7.56
CA ALA A 31 -11.44 -3.81 -6.91
C ALA A 31 -10.41 -3.54 -5.80
N ILE A 32 -9.46 -2.61 -6.03
CA ILE A 32 -8.49 -2.19 -5.02
C ILE A 32 -9.19 -1.53 -3.83
N GLU A 33 -10.10 -0.60 -4.07
CA GLU A 33 -10.85 0.09 -3.01
C GLU A 33 -11.68 -0.90 -2.17
N GLN A 34 -12.35 -1.85 -2.83
CA GLN A 34 -13.09 -2.92 -2.15
C GLN A 34 -12.16 -3.83 -1.34
N ALA A 35 -11.02 -4.24 -1.91
CA ALA A 35 -10.03 -5.04 -1.21
C ALA A 35 -9.47 -4.32 0.03
N LEU A 36 -9.16 -3.03 -0.09
CA LEU A 36 -8.69 -2.20 1.04
C LEU A 36 -9.74 -2.05 2.14
N SER A 37 -11.02 -1.96 1.76
CA SER A 37 -12.12 -1.84 2.73
C SER A 37 -12.43 -3.16 3.45
N SER A 38 -12.17 -4.30 2.81
CA SER A 38 -12.46 -5.63 3.33
C SER A 38 -11.27 -6.37 3.95
N PHE A 39 -10.06 -5.85 3.77
CA PHE A 39 -8.83 -6.48 4.25
C PHE A 39 -8.81 -6.58 5.79
N GLY A 40 -8.74 -7.80 6.31
CA GLY A 40 -8.64 -8.07 7.74
C GLY A 40 -9.91 -7.81 8.54
N ILE A 41 -11.09 -7.68 7.90
CA ILE A 41 -12.38 -7.46 8.59
C ILE A 41 -12.64 -8.50 9.68
N GLU A 42 -12.29 -9.76 9.45
CA GLU A 42 -12.60 -10.87 10.36
C GLU A 42 -11.65 -10.96 11.56
N SER A 43 -10.46 -10.36 11.49
CA SER A 43 -9.40 -10.56 12.49
C SER A 43 -8.91 -9.28 13.17
N LEU A 44 -9.19 -8.11 12.57
CA LEU A 44 -8.69 -6.82 13.05
C LEU A 44 -9.82 -5.96 13.61
N THR A 45 -9.52 -5.18 14.65
CA THR A 45 -10.43 -4.12 15.09
C THR A 45 -10.52 -3.00 14.04
N ARG A 46 -11.58 -2.20 14.08
CA ARG A 46 -11.78 -1.07 13.13
C ARG A 46 -10.53 -0.18 13.01
N ARG A 47 -9.88 0.15 14.13
CA ARG A 47 -8.69 1.00 14.11
C ARG A 47 -7.46 0.31 13.52
N GLU A 48 -7.35 -1.00 13.74
CA GLU A 48 -6.29 -1.81 13.14
C GLU A 48 -6.51 -1.99 11.64
N GLN A 49 -7.75 -2.09 11.16
CA GLN A 49 -8.09 -2.12 9.73
C GLN A 49 -7.66 -0.82 9.03
N GLU A 50 -7.94 0.34 9.64
CA GLU A 50 -7.49 1.64 9.10
C GLU A 50 -5.97 1.71 8.97
N VAL A 51 -5.23 1.25 9.99
CA VAL A 51 -3.76 1.18 9.95
C VAL A 51 -3.28 0.17 8.90
N ALA A 52 -3.90 -1.01 8.83
CA ALA A 52 -3.53 -2.06 7.88
C ALA A 52 -3.76 -1.63 6.43
N SER A 53 -4.86 -0.92 6.15
CA SER A 53 -5.15 -0.33 4.84
C SER A 53 -4.08 0.66 4.41
N LEU A 54 -3.62 1.53 5.31
CA LEU A 54 -2.54 2.47 5.01
C LEU A 54 -1.18 1.76 4.83
N LEU A 55 -0.90 0.70 5.59
CA LEU A 55 0.30 -0.12 5.38
C LEU A 55 0.29 -0.80 4.01
N ALA A 56 -0.85 -1.34 3.58
CA ALA A 56 -1.01 -1.97 2.28
C ALA A 56 -0.83 -0.97 1.12
N GLN A 57 -1.15 0.31 1.35
CA GLN A 57 -0.91 1.41 0.43
C GLN A 57 0.56 1.91 0.44
N GLY A 58 1.40 1.39 1.34
CA GLY A 58 2.83 1.70 1.40
C GLY A 58 3.22 2.85 2.34
N PHE A 59 2.28 3.40 3.12
CA PHE A 59 2.58 4.49 4.04
C PHE A 59 3.45 4.02 5.22
N ASP A 60 4.39 4.88 5.61
CA ASP A 60 5.25 4.63 6.76
C ASP A 60 4.56 5.02 8.09
N THR A 61 5.25 4.78 9.22
CA THR A 61 4.68 5.07 10.55
C THR A 61 4.42 6.55 10.81
N LYS A 62 5.23 7.43 10.24
CA LYS A 62 5.09 8.88 10.38
C LYS A 62 3.92 9.37 9.55
N GLU A 63 3.77 8.86 8.33
CA GLU A 63 2.65 9.18 7.45
C GLU A 63 1.33 8.68 8.04
N ILE A 64 1.27 7.41 8.48
CA ILE A 64 0.08 6.86 9.15
C ILE A 64 -0.30 7.68 10.39
N SER A 65 0.70 8.09 11.17
CA SER A 65 0.52 8.96 12.34
C SER A 65 -0.15 10.29 11.94
N ALA A 66 0.27 10.90 10.84
CA ALA A 66 -0.34 12.11 10.30
C ALA A 66 -1.76 11.87 9.76
N HIS A 67 -1.96 10.83 8.94
CA HIS A 67 -3.26 10.48 8.36
C HIS A 67 -4.34 10.21 9.41
N LEU A 68 -3.96 9.51 10.48
CA LEU A 68 -4.90 9.05 11.51
C LEU A 68 -4.93 9.94 12.75
N HIS A 69 -4.16 11.04 12.78
CA HIS A 69 -4.00 11.92 13.95
C HIS A 69 -3.59 11.15 15.22
N LEU A 70 -2.66 10.20 15.09
CA LEU A 70 -2.12 9.39 16.18
C LEU A 70 -0.68 9.79 16.47
N VAL A 71 -0.19 9.49 17.67
CA VAL A 71 1.25 9.51 17.93
C VAL A 71 1.91 8.26 17.33
N GLN A 72 3.15 8.40 16.84
CA GLN A 72 3.89 7.29 16.20
C GLN A 72 4.02 6.05 17.10
N GLY A 73 4.14 6.22 18.42
CA GLY A 73 4.18 5.10 19.36
C GLY A 73 2.91 4.24 19.32
N THR A 74 1.74 4.87 19.20
CA THR A 74 0.45 4.19 19.07
C THR A 74 0.36 3.44 17.74
N VAL A 75 0.83 4.05 16.64
CA VAL A 75 0.90 3.37 15.33
C VAL A 75 1.82 2.15 15.40
N LYS A 76 3.00 2.24 16.03
CA LYS A 76 3.90 1.10 16.23
C LYS A 76 3.21 -0.03 17.01
N ASN A 77 2.41 0.31 18.02
CA ASN A 77 1.65 -0.69 18.79
C ASN A 77 0.56 -1.35 17.92
N HIS A 78 -0.19 -0.58 17.13
CA HIS A 78 -1.15 -1.15 16.18
C HIS A 78 -0.47 -2.08 15.17
N ARG A 79 0.67 -1.67 14.59
CA ARG A 79 1.45 -2.52 13.66
C ARG A 79 1.84 -3.86 14.29
N LYS A 80 2.33 -3.86 15.54
CA LYS A 80 2.67 -5.09 16.26
C LYS A 80 1.45 -6.00 16.45
N ARG A 81 0.30 -5.43 16.80
CA ARG A 81 -0.94 -6.21 16.95
C ARG A 81 -1.44 -6.76 15.63
N ILE A 82 -1.44 -5.95 14.57
CA ILE A 82 -1.81 -6.39 13.22
C ILE A 82 -0.94 -7.56 12.77
N TYR A 83 0.38 -7.45 12.97
CA TYR A 83 1.32 -8.52 12.60
C TYR A 83 1.03 -9.81 13.38
N SER A 84 0.74 -9.70 14.68
CA SER A 84 0.35 -10.84 15.49
C SER A 84 -1.00 -11.44 15.08
N GLN A 85 -2.01 -10.61 14.76
CA GLN A 85 -3.36 -11.08 14.42
C GLN A 85 -3.42 -11.71 13.02
N LEU A 86 -2.66 -11.16 12.06
CA LEU A 86 -2.57 -11.70 10.70
C LEU A 86 -1.49 -12.78 10.55
N ASN A 87 -0.78 -13.12 11.64
CA ASN A 87 0.33 -14.08 11.65
C ASN A 87 1.41 -13.78 10.58
N VAL A 88 1.84 -12.52 10.53
CA VAL A 88 2.91 -12.04 9.64
C VAL A 88 4.04 -11.41 10.44
N SER A 89 5.25 -11.50 9.91
CA SER A 89 6.49 -11.03 10.53
C SER A 89 7.04 -9.74 9.87
N SER A 90 6.57 -9.40 8.68
CA SER A 90 7.11 -8.28 7.89
C SER A 90 6.04 -7.52 7.10
N LEU A 91 6.39 -6.30 6.66
CA LEU A 91 5.54 -5.52 5.75
C LEU A 91 5.34 -6.25 4.41
N SER A 92 6.38 -6.93 3.92
CA SER A 92 6.31 -7.70 2.68
C SER A 92 5.31 -8.86 2.79
N GLU A 93 5.27 -9.56 3.92
CA GLU A 93 4.28 -10.62 4.16
C GLU A 93 2.86 -10.05 4.27
N LEU A 94 2.66 -8.93 4.98
CA LEU A 94 1.37 -8.23 5.01
C LEU A 94 0.92 -7.86 3.60
N PHE A 95 1.83 -7.34 2.78
CA PHE A 95 1.54 -6.96 1.40
C PHE A 95 1.20 -8.17 0.54
N GLN A 96 1.89 -9.30 0.70
CA GLN A 96 1.53 -10.57 0.04
C GLN A 96 0.13 -11.04 0.43
N LEU A 97 -0.23 -10.98 1.72
CA LEU A 97 -1.60 -11.29 2.16
C LEU A 97 -2.63 -10.36 1.51
N PHE A 98 -2.33 -9.07 1.43
CA PHE A 98 -3.20 -8.10 0.77
C PHE A 98 -3.38 -8.40 -0.73
N LEU A 99 -2.30 -8.75 -1.45
CA LEU A 99 -2.39 -9.12 -2.86
C LEU A 99 -3.22 -10.39 -3.08
N ASN A 100 -3.05 -11.40 -2.22
CA ASN A 100 -3.86 -12.61 -2.27
C ASN A 100 -5.34 -12.31 -2.03
N HIS A 101 -5.64 -11.44 -1.06
CA HIS A 101 -6.98 -10.95 -0.78
C HIS A 101 -7.57 -10.22 -2.00
N LEU A 102 -6.82 -9.31 -2.61
CA LEU A 102 -7.24 -8.57 -3.79
C LEU A 102 -7.57 -9.50 -4.96
N ILE A 103 -6.71 -10.47 -5.26
CA ILE A 103 -6.91 -11.41 -6.37
C ILE A 103 -8.11 -12.33 -6.12
N MET A 104 -8.36 -12.71 -4.87
CA MET A 104 -9.50 -13.56 -4.50
C MET A 104 -10.83 -12.82 -4.64
N HIS A 105 -10.86 -11.53 -4.31
CA HIS A 105 -12.06 -10.69 -4.38
C HIS A 105 -12.28 -10.00 -5.73
N SER A 106 -11.29 -10.02 -6.64
CA SER A 106 -11.41 -9.43 -7.99
C SER A 106 -11.97 -10.38 -9.05
N LYS A 107 -12.50 -11.56 -8.67
CA LYS A 107 -13.15 -12.52 -9.57
C LYS A 107 -14.65 -12.27 -9.71
#